data_AF-A0A550JBL7-F1
#
_entry.id   AF-A0A550JBL7-F1
#
_cell.length_a   1.000
_cell.length_b   1.000
_cell.length_c   1.000
_cell.angle_alpha   90.00
_cell.angle_beta   90.00
_cell.angle_gamma   90.00
#
_symmetry.space_group_name_H-M   'P 1'
#
loop_
_entity.id
_entity.type
_entity.pdbx_description
1 polymer ?
#
loop_
_entity_poly.entity_id
_entity_poly.type
_entity_poly.pdbx_seq_one_letter_code
_entity_poly.pdbx_strand_id
1 'polypeptide(L)'
;MRRIFVCFLALFALTTSTVLAGPGHSHGPITPITQAQALEKAASIVKNIANKGKVEASWAAVAPSSGEKKQGKYGPEWVVIFNNPKVEDKAKQTLYVFLNEGGDYIAANHTGN
;
A
#
# COMPACT_ATOMS: atom_id res chain seq x y z
N MET A 1 61.56 -13.00 15.42
CA MET A 1 61.83 -13.38 14.02
C MET A 1 60.52 -13.71 13.30
N ARG A 2 60.19 -12.89 12.29
CA ARG A 2 59.21 -13.05 11.18
C ARG A 2 58.42 -14.36 11.09
N ARG A 3 57.07 -14.30 11.06
CA ARG A 3 56.15 -15.23 10.33
C ARG A 3 54.83 -14.51 9.99
N ILE A 4 54.80 -13.77 8.87
CA ILE A 4 54.04 -14.03 7.63
C ILE A 4 52.51 -13.89 7.79
N PHE A 5 52.03 -12.73 7.33
CA PHE A 5 50.65 -12.42 6.93
C PHE A 5 50.17 -13.43 5.88
N VAL A 6 49.01 -14.05 6.08
CA VAL A 6 48.31 -14.81 5.03
C VAL A 6 46.97 -14.13 4.78
N CYS A 7 46.93 -13.27 3.75
CA CYS A 7 45.69 -12.74 3.20
C CYS A 7 45.00 -13.87 2.40
N PHE A 8 43.86 -14.36 2.89
CA PHE A 8 42.95 -15.15 2.07
C PHE A 8 42.14 -14.20 1.17
N LEU A 9 42.56 -14.08 -0.09
CA LEU A 9 41.80 -13.38 -1.11
C LEU A 9 40.74 -14.35 -1.67
N ALA A 10 39.52 -14.30 -1.12
CA ALA A 10 38.38 -15.02 -1.67
C ALA A 10 37.83 -14.27 -2.89
N LEU A 11 38.17 -14.75 -4.09
CA LEU A 11 37.67 -14.21 -5.35
C LEU A 11 36.24 -14.73 -5.58
N PHE A 12 35.23 -13.98 -5.17
CA PHE A 12 33.83 -14.26 -5.49
C PHE A 12 33.55 -13.80 -6.91
N ALA A 13 33.49 -14.73 -7.86
CA ALA A 13 33.04 -14.44 -9.22
C ALA A 13 31.51 -14.20 -9.18
N LEU A 14 31.09 -12.93 -9.17
CA LEU A 14 29.69 -12.57 -9.38
C LEU A 14 29.36 -12.77 -10.87
N THR A 15 28.77 -13.91 -11.20
CA THR A 15 28.08 -14.08 -12.48
C THR A 15 26.78 -13.28 -12.43
N THR A 16 26.72 -12.14 -13.10
CA THR A 16 25.49 -11.35 -13.24
C THR A 16 24.55 -12.08 -14.19
N SER A 17 23.59 -12.81 -13.65
CA SER A 17 22.47 -13.33 -14.43
C SER A 17 21.65 -12.14 -14.93
N THR A 18 21.64 -11.91 -16.23
CA THR A 18 20.69 -10.96 -16.85
C THR A 18 19.30 -11.53 -16.68
N VAL A 19 18.54 -11.03 -15.70
CA VAL A 19 17.10 -11.31 -15.61
C VAL A 19 16.43 -10.52 -16.73
N LEU A 20 16.12 -11.20 -17.84
CA LEU A 20 15.18 -10.67 -18.84
C LEU A 20 13.79 -10.64 -18.20
N ALA A 21 13.30 -9.47 -17.85
CA ALA A 21 11.86 -9.29 -17.64
C ALA A 21 11.17 -9.45 -19.00
N GLY A 22 10.23 -10.41 -19.09
CA GLY A 22 9.43 -10.64 -20.30
C GLY A 22 8.55 -9.43 -20.68
N PRO A 23 7.86 -9.50 -21.83
CA PRO A 23 7.01 -8.42 -22.31
C PRO A 23 6.05 -7.94 -21.22
N GLY A 24 6.02 -6.63 -21.01
CA GLY A 24 5.32 -6.00 -19.89
C GLY A 24 3.88 -6.49 -19.73
N HIS A 25 3.47 -6.69 -18.47
CA HIS A 25 2.10 -7.06 -18.14
C HIS A 25 1.14 -5.99 -18.67
N SER A 26 0.34 -6.34 -19.68
CA SER A 26 -0.81 -5.54 -20.09
C SER A 26 -1.87 -5.72 -19.02
N HIS A 27 -2.10 -4.67 -18.22
CA HIS A 27 -3.29 -4.60 -17.39
C HIS A 27 -4.47 -4.43 -18.35
N GLY A 28 -5.43 -5.36 -18.31
CA GLY A 28 -6.65 -5.26 -19.09
C GLY A 28 -7.39 -3.94 -18.82
N PRO A 29 -8.39 -3.59 -19.65
CA PRO A 29 -9.14 -2.35 -19.48
C PRO A 29 -9.69 -2.24 -18.05
N ILE A 30 -9.40 -1.11 -17.39
CA ILE A 30 -9.94 -0.81 -16.06
C ILE A 30 -11.38 -0.36 -16.25
N THR A 31 -12.31 -1.07 -15.61
CA THR A 31 -13.71 -0.64 -15.52
C THR A 31 -13.85 0.28 -14.31
N PRO A 32 -14.18 1.58 -14.49
CA PRO A 32 -14.32 2.49 -13.37
C PRO A 32 -15.43 2.07 -12.42
N ILE A 33 -15.17 2.15 -11.11
CA ILE A 33 -16.19 1.91 -10.09
C ILE A 33 -16.86 3.22 -9.66
N THR A 34 -18.07 3.10 -9.10
CA THR A 34 -18.79 4.20 -8.48
C THR A 34 -18.21 4.56 -7.10
N GLN A 35 -18.56 5.74 -6.59
CA GLN A 35 -18.18 6.15 -5.23
C GLN A 35 -18.66 5.14 -4.18
N ALA A 36 -19.91 4.69 -4.26
CA ALA A 36 -20.46 3.72 -3.32
C ALA A 36 -19.65 2.41 -3.28
N GLN A 37 -19.25 1.91 -4.45
CA GLN A 37 -18.38 0.72 -4.54
C GLN A 37 -16.98 0.97 -3.97
N ALA A 38 -16.43 2.18 -4.12
CA ALA A 38 -15.15 2.54 -3.54
C ALA A 38 -15.22 2.57 -2.01
N LEU A 39 -16.30 3.12 -1.43
CA LEU A 39 -16.56 3.12 0.00
C LEU A 39 -16.66 1.69 0.56
N GLU A 40 -17.43 0.82 -0.09
CA GLU A 40 -17.60 -0.58 0.32
C GLU A 40 -16.28 -1.36 0.26
N LYS A 41 -15.53 -1.25 -0.84
CA LYS A 41 -14.22 -1.88 -1.00
C LYS A 41 -13.24 -1.39 0.07
N ALA A 42 -13.17 -0.09 0.30
CA ALA A 42 -12.30 0.50 1.31
C ALA A 42 -12.66 0.00 2.73
N ALA A 43 -13.96 -0.12 3.06
CA ALA A 43 -14.38 -0.65 4.35
C ALA A 43 -13.91 -2.11 4.56
N SER A 44 -14.03 -2.93 3.51
CA SER A 44 -13.52 -4.31 3.51
C SER A 44 -11.99 -4.36 3.70
N ILE A 45 -11.27 -3.45 3.03
CA ILE A 45 -9.81 -3.31 3.16
C ILE A 45 -9.44 -2.93 4.60
N VAL A 46 -10.06 -1.90 5.18
CA VAL A 46 -9.81 -1.44 6.55
C VAL A 46 -10.05 -2.57 7.55
N LYS A 47 -11.16 -3.29 7.42
CA LYS A 47 -11.44 -4.48 8.24
C LYS A 47 -10.35 -5.54 8.13
N ASN A 48 -9.88 -5.84 6.92
CA ASN A 48 -8.84 -6.83 6.68
C ASN A 48 -7.50 -6.42 7.30
N ILE A 49 -7.07 -5.17 7.11
CA ILE A 49 -5.78 -4.70 7.65
C ILE A 49 -5.82 -4.55 9.18
N ALA A 50 -6.98 -4.24 9.77
CA ALA A 50 -7.19 -4.26 11.22
C ALA A 50 -7.11 -5.70 11.77
N ASN A 51 -7.78 -6.65 11.13
CA ASN A 51 -7.72 -8.07 11.52
C ASN A 51 -6.31 -8.67 11.38
N LYS A 52 -5.50 -8.14 10.46
CA LYS A 52 -4.08 -8.50 10.29
C LYS A 52 -3.13 -7.74 11.24
N GLY A 53 -3.65 -6.86 12.09
CA GLY A 53 -2.85 -6.08 13.04
C GLY A 53 -1.98 -4.99 12.40
N LYS A 54 -2.24 -4.60 11.16
CA LYS A 54 -1.53 -3.48 10.50
C LYS A 54 -1.98 -2.11 11.00
N VAL A 55 -3.20 -2.04 11.52
CA VAL A 55 -3.77 -0.92 12.27
C VAL A 55 -4.46 -1.47 13.50
N GLU A 56 -4.80 -0.62 14.47
CA GLU A 56 -5.50 -1.04 15.68
C GLU A 56 -6.82 -1.77 15.37
N ALA A 57 -7.19 -2.75 16.21
CA ALA A 57 -8.41 -3.53 16.00
C ALA A 57 -9.69 -2.67 16.00
N SER A 58 -9.65 -1.49 16.65
CA SER A 58 -10.75 -0.53 16.69
C SER A 58 -11.18 -0.04 15.30
N TRP A 59 -10.30 -0.13 14.30
CA TRP A 59 -10.60 0.21 12.90
C TRP A 59 -11.54 -0.76 12.20
N ALA A 60 -11.65 -2.01 12.64
CA ALA A 60 -12.35 -3.06 11.90
C ALA A 60 -13.85 -2.80 11.70
N ALA A 61 -14.45 -1.94 12.52
CA ALA A 61 -15.87 -1.57 12.48
C ALA A 61 -16.10 -0.09 12.11
N VAL A 62 -15.07 0.64 11.68
CA VAL A 62 -15.19 2.06 11.32
C VAL A 62 -15.75 2.16 9.91
N ALA A 63 -16.88 2.87 9.76
CA ALA A 63 -17.45 3.18 8.45
C ALA A 63 -16.66 4.31 7.77
N PRO A 64 -16.60 4.34 6.43
CA PRO A 64 -15.98 5.43 5.71
C PRO A 64 -16.80 6.71 5.88
N SER A 65 -16.11 7.83 6.08
CA SER A 65 -16.67 9.15 6.28
C SER A 65 -16.97 9.84 4.94
N SER A 66 -16.07 9.71 3.97
CA SER A 66 -16.23 10.25 2.62
C SER A 66 -15.35 9.50 1.63
N GLY A 67 -15.59 9.72 0.33
CA GLY A 67 -14.74 9.22 -0.73
C GLY A 67 -14.78 10.14 -1.94
N GLU A 68 -13.63 10.53 -2.46
CA GLU A 68 -13.51 11.46 -3.59
C GLU A 68 -12.54 10.93 -4.65
N LYS A 69 -12.77 11.29 -5.92
CA LYS A 69 -11.80 11.04 -6.98
C LYS A 69 -10.79 12.18 -7.01
N LYS A 70 -9.50 11.86 -7.15
CA LYS A 70 -8.44 12.82 -7.46
C LYS A 70 -7.55 12.31 -8.58
N GLN A 71 -6.80 13.20 -9.20
CA GLN A 71 -5.72 12.81 -10.08
C GLN A 71 -4.54 12.30 -9.25
N GLY A 72 -4.21 11.03 -9.40
CA GLY A 72 -3.02 10.39 -8.81
C GLY A 72 -1.85 10.32 -9.79
N LYS A 73 -0.78 9.68 -9.35
CA LYS A 73 0.46 9.53 -10.14
C LYS A 73 0.25 8.67 -11.39
N TYR A 74 -0.65 7.70 -11.32
CA TYR A 74 -0.87 6.69 -12.37
C TYR A 74 -2.24 6.81 -13.05
N GLY A 75 -3.03 7.83 -12.73
CA GLY A 75 -4.37 8.02 -13.25
C GLY A 75 -5.35 8.52 -12.18
N PRO A 76 -6.66 8.56 -12.48
CA PRO A 76 -7.68 8.83 -11.49
C PRO A 76 -7.65 7.79 -10.36
N GLU A 77 -7.71 8.27 -9.12
CA GLU A 77 -7.69 7.46 -7.90
C GLU A 77 -8.86 7.85 -7.01
N TRP A 78 -9.40 6.88 -6.27
CA TRP A 78 -10.31 7.14 -5.16
C TRP A 78 -9.50 7.32 -3.87
N VAL A 79 -9.80 8.38 -3.12
CA VAL A 79 -9.36 8.57 -1.74
C VAL A 79 -10.56 8.42 -0.84
N VAL A 80 -10.57 7.36 -0.03
CA VAL A 80 -11.61 7.11 0.96
C VAL A 80 -11.07 7.46 2.35
N ILE A 81 -11.82 8.27 3.09
CA ILE A 81 -11.43 8.79 4.39
C ILE A 81 -12.23 8.07 5.48
N PHE A 82 -11.55 7.65 6.54
CA PHE A 82 -12.13 7.10 7.76
C PHE A 82 -11.70 7.94 8.95
N ASN A 83 -12.59 8.13 9.92
CA ASN A 83 -12.29 8.79 11.18
C ASN A 83 -12.59 7.88 12.37
N ASN A 84 -11.60 7.68 13.23
CA ASN A 84 -11.71 6.88 14.44
C ASN A 84 -11.25 7.67 15.67
N PRO A 85 -12.15 8.40 16.35
CA PRO A 85 -11.80 9.20 17.52
C PRO A 85 -11.41 8.37 18.75
N LYS A 86 -11.53 7.04 18.68
CA LYS A 86 -11.12 6.12 19.76
C LYS A 86 -9.62 5.85 19.78
N VAL A 87 -8.91 6.16 18.69
CA VAL A 87 -7.45 6.07 18.63
C VAL A 87 -6.86 7.16 19.52
N GLU A 88 -5.98 6.78 20.43
CA GLU A 88 -5.36 7.70 21.41
C GLU A 88 -4.46 8.75 20.72
N ASP A 89 -3.67 8.30 19.75
CA ASP A 89 -2.83 9.16 18.94
C ASP A 89 -3.69 9.97 17.95
N LYS A 90 -3.89 11.26 18.26
CA LYS A 90 -4.67 12.19 17.43
C LYS A 90 -4.16 12.28 16.00
N ALA A 91 -2.85 12.12 15.77
CA ALA A 91 -2.28 12.16 14.43
C ALA A 91 -2.66 10.92 13.58
N LYS A 92 -3.17 9.87 14.22
CA LYS A 92 -3.61 8.62 13.57
C LYS A 92 -5.12 8.44 13.54
N GLN A 93 -5.90 9.39 14.05
CA GLN A 93 -7.37 9.28 14.06
C GLN A 93 -8.02 9.31 12.67
N THR A 94 -7.27 9.70 11.65
CA THR A 94 -7.72 9.67 10.25
C THR A 94 -6.95 8.62 9.48
N LEU A 95 -7.64 7.77 8.73
CA LEU A 95 -7.03 6.81 7.81
C LEU A 95 -7.53 7.09 6.41
N TYR A 96 -6.60 7.29 5.49
CA TYR A 96 -6.84 7.46 4.07
C TYR A 96 -6.58 6.13 3.38
N VAL A 97 -7.51 5.68 2.54
CA VAL A 97 -7.36 4.50 1.68
C VAL A 97 -7.39 4.96 0.24
N PHE A 98 -6.34 4.62 -0.49
CA PHE A 98 -6.15 4.97 -1.90
C PHE A 98 -6.47 3.74 -2.75
N LEU A 99 -7.39 3.91 -3.70
CA LEU A 99 -7.72 2.89 -4.70
C LEU A 99 -7.49 3.46 -6.11
N ASN A 100 -7.15 2.63 -7.07
CA ASN A 100 -7.18 3.04 -8.47
C ASN A 100 -8.64 3.25 -8.93
N GLU A 101 -8.83 3.74 -10.16
CA GLU A 101 -10.16 3.96 -10.73
C GLU A 101 -11.07 2.70 -10.73
N GLY A 102 -10.49 1.50 -10.81
CA GLY A 102 -11.20 0.21 -10.75
C GLY A 102 -11.43 -0.33 -9.33
N GLY A 103 -10.94 0.37 -8.29
CA GLY A 103 -11.08 -0.03 -6.90
C GLY A 103 -10.00 -0.98 -6.38
N ASP A 104 -8.91 -1.19 -7.11
CA ASP A 104 -7.77 -1.94 -6.59
C ASP A 104 -7.01 -1.11 -5.56
N TYR A 105 -6.56 -1.78 -4.50
CA TYR A 105 -5.82 -1.15 -3.42
C TYR A 105 -4.46 -0.62 -3.89
N ILE A 106 -4.18 0.65 -3.60
CA ILE A 106 -2.87 1.28 -3.81
C ILE A 106 -2.13 1.40 -2.48
N ALA A 107 -2.73 2.09 -1.50
CA ALA A 107 -2.09 2.38 -0.22
C ALA A 107 -3.11 2.71 0.87
N ALA A 108 -2.66 2.72 2.13
CA ALA A 108 -3.38 3.33 3.23
C ALA A 108 -2.40 4.02 4.18
N ASN A 109 -2.71 5.23 4.63
CA ASN A 109 -1.87 6.01 5.54
C ASN A 109 -2.68 7.01 6.37
N HIS A 110 -2.02 7.66 7.34
CA HIS A 110 -2.64 8.65 8.24
C HIS A 110 -2.43 10.11 7.81
N THR A 111 -1.76 10.35 6.67
CA THR A 111 -1.30 11.68 6.24
C THR A 111 -1.99 12.20 4.99
N GLY A 112 -2.62 11.34 4.20
CA GLY A 112 -3.38 11.72 3.00
C GLY A 112 -2.53 11.96 1.74
N ASN A 113 -1.22 11.73 1.81
CA ASN A 113 -0.24 11.95 0.73
C ASN A 113 0.67 10.76 0.49
#